data_AF-A0A523Q8K8-F1
#
_entry.id   AF-A0A523Q8K8-F1
#
_cell.length_a   1.000
_cell.length_b   1.000
_cell.length_c   1.000
_cell.angle_alpha   90.00
_cell.angle_beta   90.00
_cell.angle_gamma   90.00
#
_symmetry.space_group_name_H-M   'P 1'
#
loop_
_entity.id
_entity.type
_entity.pdbx_description
1 polymer ?
#
loop_
_entity_poly.entity_id
_entity_poly.type
_entity_poly.pdbx_seq_one_letter_code
_entity_poly.pdbx_strand_id
1 'polypeptide(L)'
;MSVVFLSYAHRDHHFADLLALKMKDAGIDVWRDNGSLRPGRDWRRGIEHAISNSVAVVVAISKSSSESSYCTFEWSYALGNGRDLIPLKLEECAVHPRLASIQHLDFSIIGALPWETLVESIREIETNVQREQDLDVPAPSPAGPQEPTDTTARAILAYLNQRGYQAISYERVRQRIDASLTDERLNALVLANPTVFRQARLKTRQPGLAKHQP
;
A
#
# COMPACT_ATOMS: atom_id res chain seq x y z
N MET A 1 8.96 7.77 -11.49
CA MET A 1 9.16 6.48 -12.17
C MET A 1 8.10 5.56 -11.60
N SER A 2 7.13 5.16 -12.42
CA SER A 2 6.00 4.36 -11.96
C SER A 2 6.40 2.92 -11.76
N VAL A 3 5.96 2.34 -10.63
CA VAL A 3 6.11 0.92 -10.35
C VAL A 3 4.74 0.27 -10.45
N VAL A 4 4.60 -0.76 -11.29
CA VAL A 4 3.42 -1.63 -11.29
C VAL A 4 3.74 -2.96 -10.66
N PHE A 5 2.77 -3.53 -9.95
CA PHE A 5 2.88 -4.88 -9.43
C PHE A 5 2.37 -5.87 -10.47
N LEU A 6 3.12 -6.93 -10.75
CA LEU A 6 2.65 -8.02 -11.61
C LEU A 6 2.27 -9.26 -10.78
N SER A 7 0.98 -9.56 -10.74
CA SER A 7 0.45 -10.84 -10.25
C SER A 7 0.38 -11.84 -11.41
N TYR A 8 1.14 -12.93 -11.30
CA TYR A 8 1.21 -13.97 -12.34
C TYR A 8 1.51 -15.33 -11.71
N ALA A 9 1.11 -16.43 -12.38
CA ALA A 9 1.55 -17.74 -11.94
C ALA A 9 2.97 -18.01 -12.44
N HIS A 10 3.76 -18.76 -11.67
CA HIS A 10 5.13 -19.13 -12.07
C HIS A 10 5.21 -19.80 -13.46
N ARG A 11 4.15 -20.51 -13.89
CA ARG A 11 4.07 -21.11 -15.23
C ARG A 11 4.08 -20.05 -16.36
N ASP A 12 3.66 -18.83 -16.06
CA ASP A 12 3.54 -17.71 -17.00
C ASP A 12 4.80 -16.81 -16.99
N HIS A 13 5.92 -17.27 -16.43
CA HIS A 13 7.16 -16.48 -16.28
C HIS A 13 7.68 -15.88 -17.60
N HIS A 14 7.55 -16.58 -18.73
CA HIS A 14 7.94 -16.03 -20.03
C HIS A 14 7.14 -14.77 -20.40
N PHE A 15 5.84 -14.75 -20.09
CA PHE A 15 5.03 -13.55 -20.29
C PHE A 15 5.44 -12.45 -19.32
N ALA A 16 5.72 -12.78 -18.05
CA ALA A 16 6.20 -11.83 -17.06
C ALA A 16 7.54 -11.19 -17.44
N ASP A 17 8.48 -11.97 -17.99
CA ASP A 17 9.76 -11.47 -18.50
C ASP A 17 9.55 -10.50 -19.66
N LEU A 18 8.69 -10.87 -20.61
CA LEU A 18 8.37 -10.02 -21.76
C LEU A 18 7.67 -8.73 -21.34
N LEU A 19 6.72 -8.82 -20.41
CA LEU A 19 6.02 -7.65 -19.87
C LEU A 19 7.00 -6.72 -19.17
N ALA A 20 7.89 -7.24 -18.32
CA ALA A 20 8.90 -6.44 -17.65
C ALA A 20 9.81 -5.70 -18.64
N LEU A 21 10.22 -6.36 -19.72
CA LEU A 21 10.99 -5.73 -20.79
C LEU A 21 10.21 -4.59 -21.47
N LYS A 22 8.96 -4.86 -21.88
CA LYS A 22 8.10 -3.89 -22.58
C LYS A 22 7.74 -2.68 -21.72
N MET A 23 7.47 -2.89 -20.44
CA MET A 23 7.20 -1.79 -19.50
C MET A 23 8.46 -0.96 -19.25
N LYS A 24 9.63 -1.62 -19.14
CA LYS A 24 10.91 -0.92 -18.97
C LYS A 24 11.24 -0.04 -20.18
N ASP A 25 11.00 -0.51 -21.40
CA ASP A 25 11.15 0.29 -22.63
C ASP A 25 10.24 1.54 -22.61
N ALA A 26 9.11 1.47 -21.90
CA ALA A 26 8.18 2.59 -21.71
C ALA A 26 8.46 3.46 -20.46
N GLY A 27 9.54 3.17 -19.71
CA GLY A 27 9.92 3.90 -18.49
C GLY A 27 9.14 3.51 -17.23
N ILE A 28 8.48 2.35 -17.25
CA ILE A 28 7.68 1.80 -16.14
C ILE A 28 8.43 0.62 -15.52
N ASP A 29 8.66 0.66 -14.23
CA ASP A 29 9.25 -0.44 -13.48
C ASP A 29 8.17 -1.48 -13.12
N VAL A 30 8.56 -2.75 -13.16
CA VAL A 30 7.67 -3.87 -12.82
C VAL A 30 8.19 -4.56 -11.59
N TRP A 31 7.43 -4.47 -10.51
CA TRP A 31 7.63 -5.32 -9.35
C TRP A 31 7.02 -6.68 -9.62
N ARG A 32 7.82 -7.73 -9.47
CA ARG A 32 7.35 -9.12 -9.55
C ARG A 32 8.17 -9.97 -8.60
N ASP A 33 7.54 -11.01 -8.09
CA ASP A 33 8.30 -12.07 -7.44
C ASP A 33 8.95 -12.98 -8.50
N ASN A 34 10.25 -13.22 -8.34
CA ASN A 34 11.06 -14.09 -9.22
C ASN A 34 11.13 -15.55 -8.71
N GLY A 35 10.18 -15.98 -7.87
CA GLY A 35 10.07 -17.35 -7.37
C GLY A 35 11.13 -17.75 -6.34
N SER A 36 11.93 -16.79 -5.83
CA SER A 36 13.03 -17.04 -4.87
C SER A 36 12.63 -16.87 -3.41
N LEU A 37 11.35 -16.99 -3.10
CA LEU A 37 10.85 -16.60 -1.79
C LEU A 37 10.75 -17.76 -0.84
N ARG A 38 11.40 -17.56 0.31
CA ARG A 38 11.27 -18.44 1.46
C ARG A 38 9.88 -18.30 2.07
N PRO A 39 9.12 -19.38 2.27
CA PRO A 39 7.83 -19.33 2.95
C PRO A 39 7.94 -18.73 4.36
N GLY A 40 7.11 -17.74 4.71
CA GLY A 40 7.10 -17.11 6.04
C GLY A 40 6.19 -15.87 6.17
N ARG A 41 6.06 -15.33 7.40
CA ARG A 41 5.24 -14.14 7.71
C ARG A 41 5.81 -12.83 7.12
N ASP A 42 7.13 -12.72 7.03
CA ASP A 42 7.80 -11.52 6.52
C ASP A 42 7.62 -11.36 5.00
N TRP A 43 7.43 -12.47 4.30
CA TRP A 43 7.14 -12.49 2.87
C TRP A 43 5.81 -11.80 2.53
N ARG A 44 4.71 -12.20 3.20
CA ARG A 44 3.39 -11.60 2.94
C ARG A 44 3.40 -10.09 3.13
N ARG A 45 4.07 -9.60 4.17
CA ARG A 45 4.26 -8.16 4.39
C ARG A 45 5.02 -7.48 3.25
N GLY A 46 5.99 -8.16 2.66
CA GLY A 46 6.72 -7.66 1.49
C GLY A 46 5.82 -7.49 0.27
N ILE A 47 4.95 -8.47 -0.02
CA ILE A 47 3.95 -8.37 -1.10
C ILE A 47 2.97 -7.25 -0.84
N GLU A 48 2.39 -7.24 0.37
CA GLU A 48 1.39 -6.24 0.76
C GLU A 48 1.98 -4.85 0.59
N HIS A 49 3.21 -4.65 1.06
CA HIS A 49 3.95 -3.41 0.85
C HIS A 49 4.20 -3.11 -0.63
N ALA A 50 4.60 -4.09 -1.44
CA ALA A 50 4.82 -3.88 -2.86
C ALA A 50 3.54 -3.50 -3.61
N ILE A 51 2.42 -4.17 -3.34
CA ILE A 51 1.09 -3.82 -3.86
C ILE A 51 0.71 -2.42 -3.42
N SER A 52 0.90 -2.08 -2.14
CA SER A 52 0.57 -0.76 -1.61
C SER A 52 1.43 0.36 -2.17
N ASN A 53 2.64 0.11 -2.68
CA ASN A 53 3.49 1.15 -3.28
C ASN A 53 3.44 1.16 -4.82
N SER A 54 2.67 0.27 -5.43
CA SER A 54 2.50 0.23 -6.88
C SER A 54 1.35 1.14 -7.31
N VAL A 55 1.49 1.78 -8.47
CA VAL A 55 0.44 2.64 -9.05
C VAL A 55 -0.78 1.81 -9.45
N ALA A 56 -0.55 0.59 -9.92
CA ALA A 56 -1.57 -0.37 -10.30
C ALA A 56 -1.06 -1.80 -10.10
N VAL A 57 -2.00 -2.74 -10.07
CA VAL A 57 -1.71 -4.19 -10.09
C VAL A 57 -2.15 -4.77 -11.43
N VAL A 58 -1.17 -5.22 -12.19
CA VAL A 58 -1.36 -5.97 -13.43
C VAL A 58 -1.56 -7.44 -13.08
N VAL A 59 -2.64 -8.05 -13.60
CA VAL A 59 -2.99 -9.45 -13.30
C VAL A 59 -2.95 -10.27 -14.58
N ALA A 60 -1.96 -11.16 -14.71
CA ALA A 60 -1.91 -12.12 -15.81
C ALA A 60 -2.94 -13.23 -15.58
N ILE A 61 -4.01 -13.24 -16.38
CA ILE A 61 -5.09 -14.23 -16.33
C ILE A 61 -4.72 -15.40 -17.24
N SER A 62 -4.45 -16.54 -16.60
CA SER A 62 -4.29 -17.85 -17.20
C SER A 62 -5.05 -18.88 -16.37
N LYS A 63 -5.15 -20.11 -16.86
CA LYS A 63 -5.65 -21.23 -16.05
C LYS A 63 -4.80 -21.39 -14.78
N SER A 64 -3.47 -21.26 -14.92
CA SER A 64 -2.54 -21.42 -13.80
C SER A 64 -2.69 -20.35 -12.73
N SER A 65 -2.93 -19.09 -13.12
CA SER A 65 -3.13 -18.00 -12.15
C SER A 65 -4.52 -18.02 -11.53
N SER A 66 -5.54 -18.47 -12.28
CA SER A 66 -6.91 -18.61 -11.78
C SER A 66 -7.05 -19.70 -10.72
N GLU A 67 -6.24 -20.76 -10.80
CA GLU A 67 -6.16 -21.83 -9.79
C GLU A 67 -5.22 -21.50 -8.63
N SER A 68 -4.46 -20.39 -8.72
CA SER A 68 -3.49 -19.97 -7.72
C SER A 68 -4.16 -19.18 -6.59
N SER A 69 -4.19 -19.76 -5.39
CA SER A 69 -4.59 -19.06 -4.16
C SER A 69 -3.72 -17.82 -3.87
N TYR A 70 -2.47 -17.85 -4.35
CA TYR A 70 -1.53 -16.77 -4.19
C TYR A 70 -1.88 -15.57 -5.10
N CYS A 71 -2.10 -15.81 -6.39
CA CYS A 71 -2.57 -14.76 -7.31
C CYS A 71 -3.93 -14.21 -6.84
N THR A 72 -4.82 -15.10 -6.37
CA THR A 72 -6.10 -14.71 -5.76
C THR A 72 -5.93 -13.77 -4.58
N PHE A 73 -5.00 -14.06 -3.67
CA PHE A 73 -4.68 -13.17 -2.57
C PHE A 73 -4.17 -11.81 -3.05
N GLU A 74 -3.24 -11.77 -4.00
CA GLU A 74 -2.64 -10.51 -4.48
C GLU A 74 -3.69 -9.57 -5.09
N TRP A 75 -4.46 -10.03 -6.08
CA TRP A 75 -5.44 -9.16 -6.74
C TRP A 75 -6.60 -8.79 -5.82
N SER A 76 -7.01 -9.68 -4.91
CA SER A 76 -8.07 -9.36 -3.93
C SER A 76 -7.59 -8.39 -2.86
N TYR A 77 -6.33 -8.51 -2.41
CA TYR A 77 -5.70 -7.56 -1.50
C TYR A 77 -5.58 -6.18 -2.16
N ALA A 78 -5.15 -6.12 -3.42
CA ALA A 78 -5.08 -4.90 -4.19
C ALA A 78 -6.44 -4.19 -4.27
N LEU A 79 -7.51 -4.91 -4.66
CA LEU A 79 -8.87 -4.39 -4.64
C LEU A 79 -9.30 -3.88 -3.27
N GLY A 80 -9.01 -4.64 -2.21
CA GLY A 80 -9.33 -4.26 -0.84
C GLY A 80 -8.62 -3.00 -0.35
N ASN A 81 -7.48 -2.64 -0.96
CA ASN A 81 -6.71 -1.43 -0.67
C ASN A 81 -6.98 -0.30 -1.67
N GLY A 82 -8.00 -0.42 -2.53
CA GLY A 82 -8.33 0.60 -3.51
C GLY A 82 -7.27 0.76 -4.61
N ARG A 83 -6.47 -0.28 -4.87
CA ARG A 83 -5.53 -0.29 -5.99
C ARG A 83 -6.23 -0.71 -7.27
N ASP A 84 -5.98 0.03 -8.34
CA ASP A 84 -6.48 -0.31 -9.66
C ASP A 84 -5.93 -1.65 -10.14
N LEU A 85 -6.81 -2.45 -10.75
CA LEU A 85 -6.45 -3.70 -11.39
C LEU A 85 -6.45 -3.53 -12.91
N ILE A 86 -5.41 -4.04 -13.56
CA ILE A 86 -5.34 -4.17 -15.02
C ILE A 86 -5.22 -5.66 -15.38
N PRO A 87 -6.33 -6.35 -15.64
CA PRO A 87 -6.30 -7.75 -16.01
C PRO A 87 -5.83 -7.95 -17.46
N LEU A 88 -4.91 -8.88 -17.67
CA LEU A 88 -4.36 -9.27 -18.97
C LEU A 88 -4.73 -10.73 -19.25
N LYS A 89 -5.63 -10.96 -20.21
CA LYS A 89 -6.06 -12.31 -20.57
C LYS A 89 -5.01 -12.97 -21.46
N LEU A 90 -4.34 -14.01 -20.96
CA LEU A 90 -3.32 -14.76 -21.70
C LEU A 90 -3.92 -15.95 -22.48
N GLU A 91 -4.98 -16.53 -21.92
CA GLU A 91 -5.69 -17.66 -22.52
C GLU A 91 -7.15 -17.68 -22.05
N GLU A 92 -7.99 -18.49 -22.69
CA GLU A 92 -9.35 -18.74 -22.24
C GLU A 92 -9.34 -19.64 -21.00
N CYS A 93 -9.89 -19.16 -19.88
CA CYS A 93 -9.97 -19.93 -18.65
C CYS A 93 -11.15 -19.49 -17.76
N ALA A 94 -11.45 -20.29 -16.74
CA ALA A 94 -12.43 -19.89 -15.73
C ALA A 94 -11.83 -18.76 -14.86
N VAL A 95 -12.48 -17.60 -14.84
CA VAL A 95 -12.03 -16.42 -14.09
C VAL A 95 -12.96 -16.18 -12.89
N HIS A 96 -12.40 -15.75 -11.77
CA HIS A 96 -13.20 -15.38 -10.61
C HIS A 96 -14.19 -14.25 -10.98
N PRO A 97 -15.49 -14.32 -10.60
CA PRO A 97 -16.51 -13.36 -11.05
C PRO A 97 -16.17 -11.90 -10.79
N ARG A 98 -15.52 -11.61 -9.65
CA ARG A 98 -15.06 -10.25 -9.33
C ARG A 98 -14.03 -9.74 -10.35
N LEU A 99 -13.08 -10.57 -10.75
CA LEU A 99 -12.06 -10.20 -11.73
C LEU A 99 -12.66 -10.14 -13.15
N ALA A 100 -13.60 -11.03 -13.46
CA ALA A 100 -14.33 -11.03 -14.73
C ALA A 100 -15.20 -9.78 -14.96
N SER A 101 -15.61 -9.09 -13.88
CA SER A 101 -16.35 -7.83 -13.96
C SER A 101 -15.49 -6.61 -14.33
N ILE A 102 -14.16 -6.78 -14.39
CA ILE A 102 -13.20 -5.72 -14.72
C ILE A 102 -12.81 -5.87 -16.20
N GLN A 103 -12.75 -4.75 -16.93
CA GLN A 103 -12.30 -4.75 -18.32
C GLN A 103 -10.86 -5.25 -18.41
N HIS A 104 -10.59 -6.16 -19.34
CA HIS A 104 -9.28 -6.78 -19.54
C HIS A 104 -8.69 -6.41 -20.90
N LEU A 105 -7.36 -6.49 -21.00
CA LEU A 105 -6.66 -6.48 -22.27
C LEU A 105 -6.44 -7.93 -22.72
N ASP A 106 -6.80 -8.23 -23.97
CA ASP A 106 -6.70 -9.58 -24.50
C ASP A 106 -5.34 -9.81 -25.20
N PHE A 107 -4.48 -10.59 -24.56
CA PHE A 107 -3.18 -11.05 -25.07
C PHE A 107 -3.24 -12.47 -25.64
N SER A 108 -4.41 -13.13 -25.58
CA SER A 108 -4.61 -14.48 -26.13
C SER A 108 -4.75 -14.46 -27.65
N ILE A 109 -5.06 -13.29 -28.23
CA ILE A 109 -5.16 -13.09 -29.68
C ILE A 109 -3.76 -12.88 -30.28
N ILE A 110 -3.33 -13.83 -31.09
CA ILE A 110 -2.05 -13.77 -31.80
C ILE A 110 -1.97 -12.49 -32.65
N GLY A 111 -0.94 -11.68 -32.41
CA GLY A 111 -0.67 -10.45 -33.16
C GLY A 111 -1.34 -9.19 -32.63
N ALA A 112 -2.32 -9.28 -31.72
CA ALA A 112 -2.96 -8.10 -31.14
C ALA A 112 -2.05 -7.41 -30.12
N LEU A 113 -1.40 -8.19 -29.26
CA LEU A 113 -0.38 -7.79 -28.26
C LEU A 113 -0.48 -6.29 -27.85
N PRO A 114 -1.54 -5.89 -27.11
CA PRO A 114 -1.91 -4.49 -26.89
C PRO A 114 -1.02 -3.79 -25.84
N TRP A 115 0.29 -3.78 -26.10
CA TRP A 115 1.30 -3.19 -25.22
C TRP A 115 1.13 -1.68 -25.08
N GLU A 116 0.79 -0.98 -26.15
CA GLU A 116 0.58 0.47 -26.13
C GLU A 116 -0.62 0.82 -25.23
N THR A 117 -1.74 0.12 -25.38
CA THR A 117 -2.93 0.31 -24.54
C THR A 117 -2.65 0.03 -23.06
N LEU A 118 -1.82 -0.98 -22.76
CA LEU A 118 -1.38 -1.25 -21.38
C LEU A 118 -0.58 -0.07 -20.81
N VAL A 119 0.37 0.46 -21.57
CA VAL A 119 1.18 1.62 -21.15
C VAL A 119 0.29 2.85 -20.95
N GLU A 120 -0.65 3.11 -21.85
CA GLU A 120 -1.62 4.20 -21.74
C GLU A 120 -2.46 4.06 -20.47
N SER A 121 -3.01 2.88 -20.22
CA SER A 121 -3.82 2.61 -19.02
C SER A 121 -3.03 2.87 -17.73
N ILE A 122 -1.76 2.45 -17.66
CA ILE A 122 -0.91 2.70 -16.50
C ILE A 122 -0.65 4.20 -16.30
N ARG A 123 -0.40 4.94 -17.40
CA ARG A 123 -0.14 6.39 -17.34
C ARG A 123 -1.39 7.20 -16.97
N GLU A 124 -2.57 6.76 -17.41
CA GLU A 124 -3.84 7.36 -17.00
C GLU A 124 -4.06 7.18 -15.50
N ILE A 125 -3.82 5.98 -14.97
CA ILE A 125 -3.89 5.71 -13.53
C ILE A 125 -2.86 6.57 -12.77
N GLU A 126 -1.60 6.63 -13.22
CA GLU A 126 -0.58 7.49 -12.60
C GLU A 126 -1.03 8.96 -12.58
N THR A 127 -1.59 9.46 -13.68
CA THR A 127 -2.08 10.84 -13.78
C THR A 127 -3.27 11.08 -12.86
N ASN A 128 -4.17 10.11 -12.72
CA ASN A 128 -5.31 10.23 -11.82
C ASN A 128 -4.89 10.18 -10.36
N VAL A 129 -3.96 9.28 -10.00
CA VAL A 129 -3.36 9.24 -8.65
C VAL A 129 -2.66 10.56 -8.34
N GLN A 130 -1.89 11.11 -9.29
CA GLN A 130 -1.24 12.40 -9.10
C GLN A 130 -2.25 13.54 -8.98
N ARG A 131 -3.32 13.54 -9.78
CA ARG A 131 -4.42 14.52 -9.66
C ARG A 131 -5.16 14.38 -8.35
N GLU A 132 -5.47 13.18 -7.89
CA GLU A 132 -6.09 12.96 -6.60
C GLU A 132 -5.18 13.47 -5.48
N GLN A 133 -3.87 13.22 -5.55
CA GLN A 133 -2.88 13.76 -4.60
C GLN A 133 -2.69 15.28 -4.70
N ASP A 134 -2.77 15.84 -5.90
CA ASP A 134 -2.65 17.28 -6.17
C ASP A 134 -3.93 18.04 -5.79
N LEU A 135 -5.10 17.40 -5.93
CA LEU A 135 -6.40 17.86 -5.42
C LEU A 135 -6.52 17.65 -3.91
N ASP A 136 -5.77 16.69 -3.37
CA ASP A 136 -5.58 16.44 -1.93
C ASP A 136 -4.38 17.22 -1.37
N VAL A 137 -3.79 18.15 -2.14
CA VAL A 137 -3.11 19.30 -1.55
C VAL A 137 -4.22 20.14 -0.93
N PRO A 138 -4.32 20.21 0.40
CA PRO A 138 -5.35 21.02 1.00
C PRO A 138 -5.02 22.46 0.62
N ALA A 139 -5.96 23.17 -0.02
CA ALA A 139 -6.15 24.57 0.35
C ALA A 139 -6.15 24.60 1.89
N PRO A 140 -5.45 25.53 2.57
CA PRO A 140 -5.40 25.52 4.03
C PRO A 140 -6.83 25.61 4.56
N SER A 141 -7.40 24.46 4.92
CA SER A 141 -8.80 24.30 5.28
C SER A 141 -8.82 23.81 6.73
N PRO A 142 -9.44 24.58 7.63
CA PRO A 142 -9.29 24.39 9.06
C PRO A 142 -10.33 23.38 9.57
N ALA A 143 -10.17 22.07 9.32
CA ALA A 143 -10.79 20.99 10.12
C ALA A 143 -10.56 19.59 9.52
N GLY A 144 -9.54 18.89 10.02
CA GLY A 144 -9.20 17.47 9.83
C GLY A 144 -7.97 17.19 10.69
N PRO A 145 -7.66 15.95 11.16
CA PRO A 145 -6.64 15.73 12.20
C PRO A 145 -5.28 16.28 11.76
N GLN A 146 -4.97 17.49 12.21
CA GLN A 146 -3.73 18.16 11.86
C GLN A 146 -2.59 17.25 12.32
N GLU A 147 -1.69 16.88 11.40
CA GLU A 147 -0.42 16.33 11.83
C GLU A 147 0.14 17.26 12.90
N PRO A 148 0.56 16.74 14.07
CA PRO A 148 1.05 17.62 15.11
C PRO A 148 2.17 18.49 14.55
N THR A 149 2.03 19.81 14.58
CA THR A 149 3.10 20.73 14.17
C THR A 149 4.31 20.58 15.09
N ASP A 150 4.10 20.06 16.31
CA ASP A 150 5.15 19.76 17.29
C ASP A 150 5.95 18.50 16.87
N THR A 151 7.25 18.70 16.61
CA THR A 151 8.23 17.64 16.29
C THR A 151 8.18 16.47 17.28
N THR A 152 7.94 16.76 18.57
CA THR A 152 7.84 15.77 19.64
C THR A 152 6.64 14.85 19.45
N ALA A 153 5.50 15.44 19.08
CA ALA A 153 4.25 14.74 18.89
C ALA A 153 4.32 13.81 17.65
N ARG A 154 4.98 14.26 16.58
CA ARG A 154 5.30 13.42 15.41
C ARG A 154 6.17 12.23 15.78
N ALA A 155 7.23 12.44 16.57
CA ALA A 155 8.12 11.37 17.00
C ALA A 155 7.40 10.32 17.87
N ILE A 156 6.50 10.76 18.76
CA ILE A 156 5.65 9.88 19.58
C ILE A 156 4.70 9.05 18.70
N LEU A 157 4.04 9.67 17.73
CA LEU A 157 3.12 8.98 16.83
C LEU A 157 3.86 7.94 15.97
N ALA A 158 5.01 8.32 15.40
CA ALA A 158 5.86 7.45 14.61
C ALA A 158 6.34 6.22 15.42
N TYR A 159 6.81 6.43 16.66
CA TYR A 159 7.24 5.35 17.55
C TYR A 159 6.10 4.36 17.84
N LEU A 160 4.89 4.87 18.12
CA LEU A 160 3.72 4.04 18.36
C LEU A 160 3.30 3.25 17.12
N ASN A 161 3.38 3.84 15.93
CA ASN A 161 3.08 3.17 14.66
C ASN A 161 4.09 2.06 14.36
N GLN A 162 5.38 2.36 14.43
CA GLN A 162 6.45 1.40 14.13
C GLN A 162 6.42 0.18 15.07
N ARG A 163 6.00 0.38 16.33
CA ARG A 163 5.90 -0.69 17.34
C ARG A 163 4.52 -1.35 17.44
N GLY A 164 3.53 -0.88 16.67
CA GLY A 164 2.15 -1.37 16.74
C GLY A 164 1.46 -1.10 18.08
N TYR A 165 1.90 -0.09 18.82
CA TYR A 165 1.33 0.27 20.12
C TYR A 165 0.18 1.27 19.96
N GLN A 166 -0.87 1.08 20.77
CA GLN A 166 -2.01 1.99 20.85
C GLN A 166 -1.84 3.06 21.96
N ALA A 167 -0.96 2.80 22.93
CA ALA A 167 -0.67 3.69 24.04
C ALA A 167 0.76 3.52 24.57
N ILE A 168 1.27 4.54 25.27
CA ILE A 168 2.61 4.60 25.85
C ILE A 168 2.60 5.41 27.16
N SER A 169 3.45 5.04 28.13
CA SER A 169 3.63 5.81 29.37
C SER A 169 4.53 7.02 29.13
N TYR A 170 4.36 8.07 29.92
CA TYR A 170 5.23 9.24 29.87
C TYR A 170 6.70 8.89 30.15
N GLU A 171 6.93 7.96 31.08
CA GLU A 171 8.28 7.44 31.36
C GLU A 171 8.91 6.80 30.12
N ARG A 172 8.15 6.01 29.35
CA ARG A 172 8.66 5.37 28.14
C ARG A 172 8.87 6.39 27.01
N VAL A 173 8.05 7.44 26.94
CA VAL A 173 8.29 8.58 26.02
C VAL A 173 9.65 9.23 26.35
N ARG A 174 9.94 9.49 27.63
CA ARG A 174 11.23 10.04 28.05
C ARG A 174 12.41 9.15 27.68
N GLN A 175 12.29 7.86 27.95
CA GLN A 175 13.36 6.89 27.72
C GLN A 175 13.65 6.65 26.23
N ARG A 176 12.65 6.82 25.35
CA ARG A 176 12.74 6.39 23.95
C ARG A 176 12.73 7.52 22.94
N ILE A 177 12.26 8.70 23.33
CA ILE A 177 12.04 9.82 22.42
C ILE A 177 12.84 11.02 22.90
N ASP A 178 12.53 11.55 24.08
CA ASP A 178 13.24 12.72 24.61
C ASP A 178 13.17 12.76 26.14
N ALA A 179 14.33 12.59 26.78
CA ALA A 179 14.49 12.54 28.23
C ALA A 179 14.19 13.88 28.93
N SER A 180 14.17 14.99 28.21
CA SER A 180 13.93 16.34 28.77
C SER A 180 12.44 16.66 28.99
N LEU A 181 11.53 15.83 28.47
CA LEU A 181 10.10 16.10 28.51
C LEU A 181 9.50 15.96 29.91
N THR A 182 8.86 17.01 30.42
CA THR A 182 8.13 16.98 31.70
C THR A 182 6.70 16.45 31.54
N ASP A 183 6.06 16.03 32.64
CA ASP A 183 4.66 15.57 32.61
C ASP A 183 3.73 16.70 32.15
N GLU A 184 4.01 17.93 32.57
CA GLU A 184 3.30 19.14 32.14
C GLU A 184 3.41 19.35 30.63
N ARG A 185 4.61 19.20 30.05
CA ARG A 185 4.80 19.34 28.60
C ARG A 185 4.11 18.24 27.82
N LEU A 186 4.13 17.00 28.31
CA LEU A 186 3.42 15.87 27.67
C LEU A 186 1.90 16.04 27.76
N ASN A 187 1.38 16.52 28.89
CA ASN A 187 -0.03 16.86 29.03
C ASN A 187 -0.44 17.99 28.08
N ALA A 188 0.35 19.07 28.01
CA ALA A 188 0.13 20.17 27.09
C ALA A 188 0.17 19.70 25.63
N LEU A 189 1.07 18.77 25.29
CA LEU A 189 1.17 18.17 23.96
C LEU A 189 -0.09 17.37 23.60
N VAL A 190 -0.63 16.57 24.53
CA VAL A 190 -1.88 15.84 24.29
C VAL A 190 -3.05 16.80 24.08
N LEU A 191 -3.14 17.87 24.90
CA LEU A 191 -4.18 18.89 24.78
C LEU A 191 -4.08 19.71 23.49
N ALA A 192 -2.85 19.96 23.02
CA ALA A 192 -2.59 20.66 21.76
C ALA A 192 -2.89 19.80 20.52
N ASN A 193 -3.00 18.46 20.67
CA ASN A 193 -3.22 17.52 19.58
C ASN A 193 -4.39 16.55 19.86
N PRO A 194 -5.59 17.06 20.14
CA PRO A 194 -6.72 16.25 20.64
C PRO A 194 -7.26 15.28 19.60
N THR A 195 -7.04 15.55 18.31
CA THR A 195 -7.44 14.69 17.19
C THR A 195 -6.48 13.51 16.96
N VAL A 196 -5.28 13.56 17.55
CA VAL A 196 -4.21 12.58 17.35
C VAL A 196 -3.95 11.78 18.62
N PHE A 197 -4.02 12.45 19.77
CA PHE A 197 -3.76 11.84 21.07
C PHE A 197 -4.91 12.08 22.04
N ARG A 198 -5.07 11.14 22.96
CA ARG A 198 -5.89 11.29 24.16
C ARG A 198 -5.10 10.87 25.39
N GLN A 199 -5.45 11.45 26.53
CA GLN A 199 -4.87 11.01 27.80
C GLN A 199 -5.25 9.55 28.07
N ALA A 200 -4.29 8.79 28.58
CA ALA A 200 -4.49 7.40 28.93
C ALA A 200 -3.87 7.11 30.30
N ARG A 201 -4.51 6.21 31.06
CA ARG A 201 -3.89 5.59 32.23
C ARG A 201 -3.62 4.14 31.89
N LEU A 202 -2.36 3.73 31.97
CA LEU A 202 -1.99 2.34 31.72
C LEU A 202 -2.46 1.44 32.87
N LYS A 203 -2.43 0.11 32.67
CA LYS A 203 -2.84 -0.90 33.67
C LYS A 203 -2.15 -0.74 35.03
N THR A 204 -0.99 -0.09 35.06
CA THR A 204 -0.18 0.22 36.25
C THR A 204 -0.57 1.53 36.95
N ARG A 205 -1.68 2.19 36.55
CA ARG A 205 -2.11 3.55 36.97
C ARG A 205 -1.12 4.68 36.64
N GLN A 206 -0.08 4.39 35.86
CA GLN A 206 0.86 5.40 35.40
C GLN A 206 0.24 6.31 34.33
N PRO A 207 0.58 7.61 34.31
CA PRO A 207 0.14 8.53 33.27
C PRO A 207 0.77 8.18 31.93
N GLY A 208 -0.01 8.34 30.88
CA GLY A 208 0.38 8.03 29.51
C GLY A 208 -0.51 8.73 28.51
N LEU A 209 -0.19 8.49 27.25
CA LEU A 209 -0.97 8.97 26.11
C LEU A 209 -1.29 7.79 25.19
N ALA A 210 -2.44 7.87 24.54
CA ALA A 210 -2.91 6.90 23.55
C ALA A 210 -3.25 7.60 22.24
N LYS A 211 -3.24 6.84 21.14
CA LYS A 211 -3.78 7.33 19.87
C LYS A 211 -5.27 7.60 20.03
N HIS A 212 -5.72 8.69 19.44
CA HIS A 212 -7.14 8.92 19.21
C HIS A 212 -7.57 7.99 18.07
N GLN A 213 -8.50 7.07 18.33
CA GLN A 213 -9.15 6.30 17.27
C GLN A 213 -10.42 7.06 16.88
N PRO A 214 -10.73 7.20 15.58
CA PRO A 214 -12.03 7.71 15.14
C PRO A 214 -13.18 6.81 15.59
#